data_AF-A0A9N9JXP4-F1
#
_entry.id   AF-A0A9N9JXP4-F1
#
_cell.length_a   1.000
_cell.length_b   1.000
_cell.length_c   1.000
_cell.angle_alpha   90.00
_cell.angle_beta   90.00
_cell.angle_gamma   90.00
#
_symmetry.space_group_name_H-M   'P 1'
#
loop_
_entity.id
_entity.type
_entity.pdbx_description
1 polymer ?
#
loop_
_entity_poly.entity_id
_entity_poly.type
_entity_poly.pdbx_seq_one_letter_code
_entity_poly.pdbx_strand_id
1 'polypeptide(L)'
;KKKLCTLPGISTWHEFTWPEMGDNAGYICTRSLPGFGPLYKFSPLQLQKITKDYVFEKPNPSSTIHTQPTKTWTAFHSSIQENKKELISQEE
;
A
#
# COMPACT_ATOMS: atom_id res chain seq x y z
N LYS A 1 1.11 -23.45 19.45
CA LYS A 1 1.15 -22.34 18.46
C LYS A 1 2.05 -21.24 19.01
N LYS A 2 3.22 -21.00 18.41
CA LYS A 2 4.07 -19.86 18.81
C LYS A 2 3.32 -18.56 18.46
N LYS A 3 3.22 -17.64 19.42
CA LYS A 3 2.52 -16.37 19.24
C LYS A 3 3.39 -15.49 18.35
N LEU A 4 2.96 -15.27 17.12
CA LEU A 4 3.63 -14.33 16.23
C LEU A 4 3.46 -12.92 16.80
N CYS A 5 4.56 -12.21 16.96
CA CYS A 5 4.57 -10.82 17.38
C CYS A 5 4.38 -9.95 16.14
N THR A 6 3.27 -9.24 16.05
CA THR A 6 3.07 -8.20 15.04
C THR A 6 3.87 -6.96 15.44
N LEU A 7 4.69 -6.39 14.55
CA LEU A 7 5.33 -5.12 14.85
C LEU A 7 4.22 -4.06 15.04
N PRO A 8 4.28 -3.20 16.05
CA PRO A 8 3.31 -2.13 16.20
C PRO A 8 3.42 -1.17 15.00
N GLY A 9 2.28 -0.77 14.44
CA GLY A 9 2.22 0.22 13.34
C GLY A 9 2.26 -0.35 11.92
N ILE A 10 2.33 -1.68 11.73
CA ILE A 10 2.21 -2.24 10.38
C ILE A 10 0.74 -2.32 9.95
N SER A 11 0.41 -1.66 8.84
CA SER A 11 -0.86 -1.87 8.12
C SER A 11 -0.66 -2.80 6.92
N THR A 12 -1.75 -3.40 6.42
CA THR A 12 -1.78 -4.26 5.21
C THR A 12 -1.20 -3.61 3.96
N TRP A 13 -1.06 -2.28 3.95
CA TRP A 13 -0.62 -1.48 2.80
C TRP A 13 0.88 -1.27 2.73
N HIS A 14 1.66 -1.78 3.69
CA HIS A 14 3.11 -1.63 3.67
C HIS A 14 3.74 -2.58 2.65
N GLU A 15 4.66 -2.04 1.85
CA GLU A 15 5.57 -2.86 1.06
C GLU A 15 6.70 -3.36 1.96
N PHE A 16 7.03 -4.65 1.79
CA PHE A 16 8.15 -5.30 2.46
C PHE A 16 9.16 -5.81 1.43
N THR A 17 10.44 -5.59 1.71
CA THR A 17 11.54 -6.09 0.90
C THR A 17 12.58 -6.75 1.79
N TRP A 18 13.01 -7.95 1.41
CA TRP A 18 14.02 -8.72 2.12
C TRP A 18 15.23 -8.87 1.20
N PRO A 19 16.25 -8.02 1.35
CA PRO A 19 17.46 -8.09 0.56
C PRO A 19 18.23 -9.36 0.95
N GLU A 20 18.56 -10.17 -0.05
CA GLU A 20 19.38 -11.38 0.13
C GLU A 20 20.87 -11.07 -0.06
N MET A 21 21.21 -9.93 -0.67
CA MET A 21 22.57 -9.52 -1.00
C MET A 21 22.84 -8.03 -0.69
N GLY A 22 24.11 -7.70 -0.53
CA GLY A 22 24.60 -6.35 -0.24
C GLY A 22 24.58 -5.99 1.26
N ASP A 23 24.78 -4.71 1.58
CA ASP A 23 24.93 -4.22 2.96
C ASP A 23 23.67 -4.42 3.82
N ASN A 24 22.51 -4.59 3.18
CA ASN A 24 21.24 -4.83 3.86
C ASN A 24 20.84 -6.31 3.86
N ALA A 25 21.77 -7.24 3.59
CA ALA A 25 21.49 -8.68 3.61
C ALA A 25 20.94 -9.10 4.99
N GLY A 26 19.79 -9.77 4.99
CA GLY A 26 19.12 -10.23 6.22
C GLY A 26 18.30 -9.16 6.96
N TYR A 27 18.21 -7.95 6.43
CA TYR A 27 17.32 -6.92 6.96
C TYR A 27 15.90 -7.09 6.43
N ILE A 28 14.91 -6.66 7.20
CA ILE A 28 13.56 -6.45 6.70
C ILE A 28 13.40 -4.96 6.43
N CYS A 29 13.26 -4.59 5.16
CA CYS A 29 12.98 -3.23 4.74
C CYS A 29 11.48 -3.04 4.55
N THR A 30 10.93 -1.92 4.98
CA THR A 30 9.51 -1.60 4.86
C THR A 30 9.31 -0.17 4.43
N ARG A 31 8.23 0.07 3.72
CA ARG A 31 7.78 1.41 3.33
C ARG A 31 6.27 1.44 3.22
N SER A 32 5.68 2.61 3.37
CA SER A 32 4.23 2.76 3.28
C SER A 32 3.68 2.53 1.86
N LEU A 33 4.45 2.88 0.82
CA LEU A 33 4.06 2.71 -0.58
C LEU A 33 5.30 2.52 -1.46
N PRO A 34 5.24 1.74 -2.56
CA PRO A 34 6.32 1.64 -3.54
C PRO A 34 6.69 3.02 -4.10
N GLY A 35 7.97 3.34 -4.20
CA GLY A 35 8.44 4.65 -4.69
C GLY A 35 8.15 5.85 -3.78
N PHE A 36 7.31 5.74 -2.75
CA PHE A 36 6.92 6.83 -1.88
C PHE A 36 7.25 6.60 -0.39
N GLY A 37 7.58 7.68 0.32
CA GLY A 37 7.87 7.66 1.76
C GLY A 37 9.23 7.09 2.16
N PRO A 38 9.60 7.25 3.45
CA PRO A 38 10.88 6.77 3.99
C PRO A 38 10.94 5.23 4.01
N LEU A 39 12.14 4.71 3.73
CA LEU A 39 12.45 3.29 3.87
C LEU A 39 12.90 3.01 5.30
N TYR A 40 12.09 2.26 6.04
CA TYR A 40 12.46 1.76 7.36
C TYR A 40 13.20 0.43 7.24
N LYS A 41 14.28 0.26 7.99
CA LYS A 41 15.09 -0.95 7.99
C LYS A 41 15.10 -1.55 9.39
N PHE A 42 14.74 -2.83 9.48
CA PHE A 42 14.83 -3.62 10.70
C PHE A 42 16.03 -4.54 10.60
N SER A 43 17.00 -4.34 11.50
CA SER A 43 18.19 -5.18 11.54
C SER A 43 17.88 -6.56 12.13
N PRO A 44 18.68 -7.59 11.81
CA PRO A 44 18.53 -8.92 12.41
C PRO A 44 18.50 -8.89 13.94
N LEU A 45 19.31 -8.01 14.56
CA LEU A 45 19.36 -7.85 16.02
C LEU A 45 18.07 -7.25 16.59
N GLN A 46 17.45 -6.29 15.89
CA GLN A 46 16.14 -5.76 16.28
C GLN A 46 15.07 -6.82 16.14
N LEU A 47 15.06 -7.56 15.03
CA LEU A 47 14.10 -8.64 14.80
C LEU A 47 14.20 -9.72 15.86
N GLN A 48 15.42 -10.15 16.23
CA GLN A 48 15.66 -11.16 17.26
C GLN A 48 15.04 -10.80 18.63
N LYS A 49 15.10 -9.52 19.02
CA LYS A 49 14.48 -9.04 20.28
C LYS A 49 12.96 -9.19 20.27
N ILE A 50 12.35 -9.11 19.09
CA ILE A 50 10.90 -9.13 18.90
C ILE A 50 10.40 -10.56 18.79
N THR A 51 11.20 -11.46 18.19
CA THR A 51 10.76 -12.82 17.87
C THR A 51 11.02 -13.89 18.91
N LYS A 52 11.89 -13.67 19.93
CA LYS A 52 12.19 -14.65 21.00
C LYS A 52 12.14 -16.10 20.48
N ASP A 53 13.04 -16.44 19.56
CA ASP A 53 13.16 -17.76 18.89
C ASP A 53 12.24 -18.05 17.68
N TYR A 54 11.71 -17.01 17.01
CA TYR A 54 11.05 -17.14 15.71
C TYR A 54 11.92 -16.57 14.58
N VAL A 55 12.17 -17.40 13.56
CA VAL A 55 12.82 -16.98 12.32
C VAL A 55 11.72 -16.48 11.40
N PHE A 56 11.84 -15.22 10.97
CA PHE A 56 10.98 -14.72 9.91
C PHE A 56 11.40 -15.39 8.59
N GLU A 57 10.51 -16.21 8.05
CA GLU A 57 10.62 -16.77 6.70
C GLU A 57 9.92 -15.84 5.71
N LYS A 58 10.51 -15.65 4.53
CA LYS A 58 9.98 -14.72 3.51
C LYS A 58 8.65 -15.27 3.04
N PRO A 59 7.52 -14.58 3.24
CA PRO A 59 6.25 -15.09 2.74
C PRO A 59 6.28 -15.07 1.21
N ASN A 60 5.85 -16.17 0.59
CA ASN A 60 5.61 -16.19 -0.84
C ASN A 60 4.36 -15.34 -1.12
N PRO A 61 4.44 -14.30 -1.96
CA PRO A 61 3.28 -13.47 -2.25
C PRO A 61 2.20 -14.33 -2.94
N SER A 62 1.00 -14.33 -2.37
CA SER A 62 -0.18 -14.89 -3.04
C SER A 62 -0.74 -13.82 -3.99
N SER A 63 -0.56 -13.99 -5.30
CA SER A 63 -1.25 -13.15 -6.28
C SER A 63 -2.70 -13.60 -6.41
N THR A 64 -3.65 -12.78 -5.99
CA THR A 64 -5.06 -12.98 -6.32
C THR A 64 -5.38 -12.32 -7.65
N ILE A 65 -6.31 -12.92 -8.41
CA ILE A 65 -6.82 -12.30 -9.63
C ILE A 65 -7.59 -11.04 -9.21
N HIS A 66 -7.30 -9.91 -9.87
CA HIS A 66 -8.02 -8.67 -9.61
C HIS A 66 -9.53 -8.87 -9.81
N THR A 67 -10.31 -8.55 -8.78
CA THR A 67 -11.78 -8.65 -8.86
C THR A 67 -12.30 -7.57 -9.79
N GLN A 68 -13.04 -7.95 -10.82
CA GLN A 68 -13.80 -6.97 -11.60
C GLN A 68 -14.97 -6.47 -10.75
N PRO A 69 -15.14 -5.14 -10.58
CA PRO A 69 -16.26 -4.59 -9.86
C PRO A 69 -17.55 -4.95 -10.59
N THR A 70 -18.46 -5.65 -9.92
CA THR A 70 -19.78 -6.00 -10.47
C THR A 70 -20.72 -4.81 -10.54
N LYS A 71 -20.38 -3.72 -9.85
CA LYS A 71 -21.18 -2.50 -9.78
C LYS A 71 -20.41 -1.35 -10.40
N THR A 72 -21.04 -0.66 -11.33
CA THR A 72 -20.54 0.59 -11.90
C THR A 72 -20.52 1.65 -10.79
N TRP A 73 -19.36 2.28 -10.56
CA TRP A 73 -19.27 3.42 -9.65
C TRP A 73 -19.82 4.66 -10.38
N THR A 74 -21.09 4.99 -10.16
CA THR A 74 -21.66 6.24 -10.65
C THR A 74 -21.23 7.37 -9.72
N ALA A 75 -20.11 8.01 -10.02
CA ALA A 75 -19.75 9.26 -9.37
C ALA A 75 -20.67 10.37 -9.91
N PHE A 76 -21.54 10.93 -9.08
CA PHE A 76 -22.26 12.14 -9.45
C PHE A 76 -21.27 13.29 -9.52
N HIS A 77 -20.93 13.68 -10.75
CA HIS A 77 -20.16 14.88 -11.01
C HIS A 77 -21.08 16.08 -10.78
N SER A 78 -20.99 16.69 -9.59
CA SER A 78 -21.69 17.93 -9.25
C SER A 78 -21.08 19.12 -10.02
N SER A 79 -21.14 19.12 -11.35
CA SER A 79 -20.76 20.29 -12.14
C SER A 79 -21.97 21.15 -12.39
N ILE A 80 -21.99 22.29 -11.70
CA ILE A 80 -22.26 23.64 -12.22
C ILE A 80 -23.42 23.71 -13.21
N GLN A 81 -24.54 24.27 -12.74
CA GLN A 81 -25.58 24.86 -13.59
C GLN A 81 -24.94 25.98 -14.44
N GLU A 82 -24.48 25.66 -15.65
CA GLU A 82 -24.14 26.69 -16.63
C GLU A 82 -25.42 27.06 -17.39
N ASN A 83 -25.84 28.31 -17.19
CA ASN A 83 -27.11 28.87 -17.65
C ASN A 83 -27.31 28.72 -19.16
N LYS A 84 -28.34 27.95 -19.54
CA LYS A 84 -28.88 27.91 -20.90
C LYS A 84 -29.82 29.10 -21.13
N LYS A 85 -29.34 30.35 -21.28
CA LYS A 85 -30.08 31.47 -21.92
C LYS A 85 -29.17 32.67 -22.25
N GLU A 86 -28.52 32.67 -23.41
CA GLU A 86 -28.29 33.91 -24.18
C GLU A 86 -27.84 33.57 -25.61
N LEU A 87 -28.78 33.17 -26.47
CA LEU A 87 -28.54 33.07 -27.92
C LEU A 87 -29.89 33.14 -28.66
N ILE A 88 -30.69 34.16 -28.34
CA ILE A 88 -31.81 34.60 -29.18
C ILE A 88 -31.97 36.11 -28.97
N SER A 89 -31.20 36.93 -29.68
CA SER A 89 -31.52 38.33 -30.03
C SER A 89 -30.35 38.96 -30.78
N GLN A 90 -29.89 38.35 -31.88
CA GLN A 90 -29.16 39.03 -32.95
C GLN A 90 -29.37 38.25 -34.26
N GLU A 91 -30.59 38.29 -34.78
CA GLU A 91 -30.82 38.29 -36.22
C GLU A 91 -31.96 39.27 -36.48
N GLU A 92 -31.77 39.99 -37.57
CA GLU A 92 -32.32 41.26 -38.04
C GLU A 92 -33.85 41.31 -38.23
#